data_AF-A0A7L4HG17-F1
#
_entry.id   AF-A0A7L4HG17-F1
#
_cell.length_a   1.000
_cell.length_b   1.000
_cell.length_c   1.000
_cell.angle_alpha   90.00
_cell.angle_beta   90.00
_cell.angle_gamma   90.00
#
_symmetry.space_group_name_H-M   'P 1'
#
loop_
_entity.id
_entity.type
_entity.pdbx_description
1 polymer ?
#
loop_
_entity_poly.entity_id
_entity_poly.type
_entity_poly.pdbx_seq_one_letter_code
_entity_poly.pdbx_strand_id
1 'polypeptide(L)' 'ELFVQYLASYSYKHGRGKEKNALTYSDLSHTAEECETFQFLADILPKKILASKYLKMLEKEKRDGEVREDDEEEE' A
#
# COMPACT_ATOMS: atom_id res chain seq x y z
N GLU A 1 12.73 10.66 -14.59
CA GLU A 1 11.87 11.39 -13.62
C GLU A 1 10.37 11.31 -13.93
N LEU A 2 9.96 11.21 -15.19
CA LEU A 2 8.55 11.22 -15.61
C LEU A 2 7.65 10.23 -14.86
N PHE A 3 8.15 9.03 -14.57
CA PHE A 3 7.43 8.03 -13.77
C PHE A 3 7.03 8.55 -12.38
N VAL A 4 7.98 9.15 -11.64
CA VAL A 4 7.74 9.67 -10.29
C VAL A 4 6.74 10.82 -10.31
N GLN A 5 6.87 11.72 -11.29
CA GLN A 5 5.92 12.83 -11.48
C GLN A 5 4.51 12.32 -11.80
N TYR A 6 4.41 11.29 -12.65
CA TYR A 6 3.15 10.68 -13.03
C TYR A 6 2.50 9.97 -11.85
N LEU A 7 3.25 9.14 -11.11
CA LEU A 7 2.78 8.46 -9.91
C LEU A 7 2.27 9.47 -8.88
N ALA A 8 3.05 10.49 -8.55
CA ALA A 8 2.67 11.51 -7.57
C ALA A 8 1.40 12.27 -8.01
N SER A 9 1.32 12.68 -9.27
CA SER A 9 0.16 13.40 -9.80
C SER A 9 -1.09 12.52 -9.88
N TYR A 10 -0.92 11.26 -10.26
CA TYR A 10 -2.01 10.30 -10.37
C TYR A 10 -2.57 9.98 -8.99
N SER A 11 -1.71 9.62 -8.04
CA SER A 11 -2.09 9.32 -6.65
C SER A 11 -2.70 10.52 -5.95
N TYR A 12 -2.22 11.74 -6.21
CA TYR A 12 -2.82 12.95 -5.64
C TYR A 12 -4.25 13.20 -6.16
N LYS A 13 -4.50 12.93 -7.45
CA LYS A 13 -5.80 13.15 -8.11
C LYS A 13 -6.82 12.07 -7.81
N HIS A 14 -6.39 10.81 -7.72
CA HIS A 14 -7.27 9.64 -7.58
C HIS A 14 -7.35 9.12 -6.14
N GLY A 15 -6.40 9.49 -5.28
CA GLY A 15 -6.50 9.30 -3.83
C GLY A 15 -7.28 10.41 -3.14
N ARG A 16 -7.21 10.44 -1.80
CA ARG A 16 -7.80 11.49 -0.94
C ARG A 16 -6.92 12.72 -0.83
N GLY A 17 -5.80 12.75 -1.55
CA GLY A 17 -4.82 13.84 -1.48
C GLY A 17 -5.38 15.21 -1.89
N LYS A 18 -6.32 15.24 -2.84
CA LYS A 18 -7.01 16.46 -3.29
C LYS A 18 -7.88 17.09 -2.20
N GLU A 19 -8.51 16.29 -1.34
CA GLU A 19 -9.35 16.80 -0.25
C GLU A 19 -8.51 17.38 0.90
N LYS A 20 -7.37 16.75 1.17
CA LYS A 20 -6.45 17.12 2.27
C LYS A 20 -5.33 18.07 1.82
N ASN A 21 -5.30 18.46 0.54
CA ASN A 21 -4.20 19.20 -0.09
C ASN A 21 -2.81 18.63 0.21
N ALA A 22 -2.71 17.31 0.40
CA ALA A 22 -1.49 16.64 0.81
C ALA A 22 -1.46 15.23 0.24
N LEU A 23 -0.35 14.84 -0.41
CA LEU A 23 -0.14 13.47 -0.87
C LEU A 23 0.34 12.62 0.32
N THR A 24 -0.44 11.61 0.68
CA THR A 24 -0.11 10.70 1.77
C THR A 24 0.30 9.32 1.25
N TYR A 25 0.99 8.55 2.09
CA TYR A 25 1.38 7.19 1.72
C TYR A 25 0.17 6.29 1.41
N SER A 26 -0.98 6.47 2.08
CA SER A 26 -2.20 5.72 1.75
C SER A 26 -2.70 5.98 0.34
N ASP A 27 -2.48 7.18 -0.20
CA ASP A 27 -2.85 7.50 -1.59
C ASP A 27 -1.96 6.74 -2.58
N LEU A 28 -0.67 6.61 -2.27
CA LEU A 28 0.30 5.86 -3.08
C LEU A 28 0.04 4.35 -3.03
N SER A 29 -0.15 3.77 -1.83
CA SER A 29 -0.43 2.34 -1.69
C SER A 29 -1.76 1.96 -2.35
N HIS A 30 -2.80 2.80 -2.23
CA HIS A 30 -4.09 2.56 -2.88
C HIS A 30 -3.97 2.64 -4.41
N THR A 31 -3.20 3.59 -4.93
CA THR A 31 -2.93 3.70 -6.37
C THR A 31 -2.22 2.45 -6.91
N ALA A 32 -1.29 1.87 -6.14
CA ALA A 32 -0.53 0.69 -6.54
C ALA A 32 -1.40 -0.59 -6.64
N GLU A 33 -2.44 -0.70 -5.82
CA GLU A 33 -3.36 -1.84 -5.85
C GLU A 33 -4.48 -1.70 -6.88
N GLU A 34 -5.12 -0.53 -6.96
CA GLU A 34 -6.31 -0.33 -7.80
C GLU A 34 -5.97 -0.13 -9.28
N CYS A 35 -4.73 0.23 -9.60
CA CYS A 35 -4.33 0.56 -10.95
C CYS A 35 -3.40 -0.51 -11.52
N GLU A 36 -3.85 -1.19 -12.57
CA GLU A 36 -3.08 -2.21 -13.30
C GLU A 36 -1.69 -1.70 -13.72
N THR A 37 -1.58 -0.43 -14.14
CA THR A 37 -0.29 0.15 -14.54
C THR A 37 0.73 0.28 -13.40
N PHE A 38 0.28 0.24 -12.14
CA PHE A 38 1.10 0.39 -10.95
C PHE A 38 1.18 -0.89 -10.11
N GLN A 39 0.58 -2.01 -10.53
CA GLN A 39 0.59 -3.28 -9.79
C GLN A 39 2.00 -3.77 -9.45
N PHE A 40 2.99 -3.49 -10.30
CA PHE A 40 4.39 -3.86 -10.03
C PHE A 40 4.97 -3.18 -8.77
N LEU A 41 4.30 -2.15 -8.25
CA LEU A 41 4.67 -1.50 -7.00
C LEU A 41 4.03 -2.15 -5.77
N ALA A 42 3.03 -3.04 -5.91
CA ALA A 42 2.30 -3.60 -4.78
C ALA A 42 3.23 -4.31 -3.78
N ASP A 43 4.25 -5.00 -4.27
CA ASP A 43 5.24 -5.70 -3.44
C ASP A 43 6.16 -4.75 -2.64
N ILE A 44 6.34 -3.52 -3.12
CA ILE A 44 7.22 -2.51 -2.49
C ILE A 44 6.46 -1.37 -1.80
N LEU A 45 5.16 -1.24 -2.07
CA LEU A 45 4.23 -0.27 -1.47
C LEU A 45 3.09 -0.99 -0.74
N PRO A 46 3.39 -1.75 0.33
CA PRO A 46 2.35 -2.41 1.09
C PRO A 46 1.39 -1.38 1.70
N LYS A 47 0.10 -1.72 1.83
CA LYS A 47 -0.84 -0.96 2.65
C LYS A 47 -0.26 -0.68 4.03
N LYS A 48 -0.59 0.49 4.59
CA LYS A 48 -0.21 0.78 5.98
C LYS A 48 -0.79 -0.30 6.89
N ILE A 49 0.10 -1.09 7.46
CA ILE A 49 -0.21 -2.03 8.53
C ILE A 49 0.36 -1.48 9.83
N LEU A 50 -0.27 -1.80 10.95
CA LEU A 50 0.24 -1.45 12.26
C LEU A 50 1.59 -2.14 12.48
N ALA A 51 2.57 -1.44 13.05
CA ALA A 51 3.89 -2.01 13.31
C ALA A 51 3.83 -3.31 14.13
N SER A 52 2.89 -3.39 15.08
CA SER A 52 2.63 -4.62 15.85
C SER A 52 2.03 -5.75 15.01
N LYS A 53 1.19 -5.44 14.00
CA LYS A 53 0.67 -6.43 13.03
C LYS A 53 1.80 -6.96 12.15
N TYR A 54 2.69 -6.10 11.68
CA TYR A 54 3.87 -6.51 10.91
C TYR A 54 4.84 -7.37 11.72
N LEU A 55 5.12 -7.00 12.97
CA LEU A 55 5.99 -7.77 13.87
C LEU A 55 5.44 -9.20 14.06
N LYS A 56 4.13 -9.33 14.27
CA LYS A 56 3.45 -10.63 14.37
C LYS A 56 3.53 -11.44 13.07
N MET A 57 3.38 -10.80 11.91
CA MET A 57 3.56 -11.47 10.61
C MET A 57 4.98 -12.02 10.45
N LEU A 58 6.02 -11.24 10.77
CA LEU A 58 7.42 -11.70 10.70
C LEU A 58 7.71 -12.87 11.66
N GLU A 59 7.12 -12.84 12.87
CA GLU A 59 7.23 -13.95 13.81
C GLU A 59 6.54 -15.22 13.31
N LYS A 60 5.41 -15.09 12.62
CA LYS A 60 4.65 -16.19 12.01
C LYS A 60 5.37 -16.76 10.79
N GLU A 61 5.93 -15.91 9.93
CA GLU A 61 6.70 -16.32 8.74
C GLU A 61 7.93 -17.16 9.14
N LYS A 62 8.64 -16.75 10.20
CA LYS A 62 9.76 -17.53 10.77
C LYS A 62 9.33 -18.87 11.36
N ARG A 63 8.05 -19.04 11.70
CA ARG A 63 7.53 -20.22 12.40
C ARG A 63 6.86 -21.21 11.45
N ASP A 64 6.15 -20.73 10.42
CA ASP A 64 5.25 -21.56 9.60
C ASP A 64 5.51 -21.55 8.08
N GLY A 65 6.42 -20.73 7.52
CA GLY A 65 6.86 -20.84 6.11
C GLY A 65 5.81 -20.65 4.99
N GLU A 66 4.52 -20.56 5.28
CA GLU A 66 3.44 -20.30 4.32
C GLU A 66 2.59 -19.10 4.74
N VAL A 67 2.55 -18.08 3.87
CA VAL A 67 1.66 -16.92 4.01
C VAL A 67 0.25 -17.36 3.60
N ARG A 68 -0.67 -17.40 4.56
CA ARG A 68 -2.11 -17.34 4.26
C ARG A 68 -2.55 -15.89 4.42
N GLU A 69 -2.96 -15.30 3.30
CA GLU A 69 -3.75 -14.08 3.27
C GLU A 69 -5.14 -14.38 3.82
N ASP A 70 -5.30 -14.26 5.13
CA ASP A 70 -6.58 -14.04 5.76
C ASP A 70 -6.30 -13.07 6.91
N ASP A 71 -6.79 -11.86 6.78
CA ASP A 71 -7.68 -11.29 7.79
C ASP A 71 -8.33 -10.04 7.18
N GLU A 72 -9.62 -10.26 6.94
CA GLU A 72 -10.67 -9.36 6.51
C GLU A 72 -10.62 -7.99 7.20
N GLU A 73 -11.22 -7.04 6.51
CA GLU A 73 -11.59 -5.72 6.99
C GLU A 73 -12.27 -5.80 8.38
N GLU A 74 -11.68 -5.14 9.38
CA GLU A 74 -12.41 -4.73 10.58
C GLU A 74 -12.58 -3.21 10.54
N GLU A 75 -13.82 -2.82 10.19
CA GLU A 75 -14.55 -1.52 10.29
C GLU A 75 -13.87 -0.18 9.92
#